data_AF-A0A963RCC1-F1
#
_entry.id   AF-A0A963RCC1-F1
#
_cell.length_a   1.000
_cell.length_b   1.000
_cell.length_c   1.000
_cell.angle_alpha   90.00
_cell.angle_beta   90.00
_cell.angle_gamma   90.00
#
_symmetry.space_group_name_H-M   'P 1'
#
loop_
_entity.id
_entity.type
_entity.pdbx_description
1 polymer ?
#
loop_
_entity_poly.entity_id
_entity_poly.type
_entity_poly.pdbx_seq_one_letter_code
_entity_poly.pdbx_strand_id
1 'polypeptide(L)'
;EGTVDFHPTYNGEEEEPEIFPGLFPNLLANGATGIAVGMATSIPSHNVAEVIDASLLLIDNPHAEHAELMQLFRGPDFATGGLVVDSPEVISAAYASGKGSFRMRGRFSTGREGEDWEQTGIEKLGGGQWQLVVSEIPYMLPKAKLIEQ
;
A
#
# COMPACT_ATOMS: atom_id res chain seq x y z
N GLU A 1 10.87 6.16 -29.42
CA GLU A 1 10.80 7.60 -29.75
C GLU A 1 9.40 7.93 -30.26
N GLY A 2 8.87 9.10 -29.88
CA GLY A 2 7.56 9.59 -30.33
C GLY A 2 6.32 9.09 -29.54
N THR A 3 6.49 8.66 -28.29
CA THR A 3 5.36 8.18 -27.45
C THR A 3 4.82 9.23 -26.48
N VAL A 4 5.61 10.25 -26.15
CA VAL A 4 5.29 11.34 -25.22
C VAL A 4 5.89 12.63 -25.74
N ASP A 5 5.29 13.76 -25.38
CA ASP A 5 5.81 15.07 -25.70
C ASP A 5 7.00 15.44 -24.80
N PHE A 6 7.94 16.20 -25.36
CA PHE A 6 9.14 16.68 -24.69
C PHE A 6 9.11 18.21 -24.64
N HIS A 7 9.70 18.78 -23.60
CA HIS A 7 9.85 20.22 -23.47
C HIS A 7 11.29 20.57 -23.06
N PRO A 8 11.77 21.79 -23.38
CA PRO A 8 13.09 22.22 -22.97
C PRO A 8 13.22 22.29 -21.45
N THR A 9 14.38 21.90 -20.92
CA THR A 9 14.73 22.07 -19.51
C THR A 9 14.77 23.54 -19.11
N TYR A 10 14.83 23.83 -17.80
CA TYR A 10 14.80 25.21 -17.26
C TYR A 10 15.89 26.15 -17.83
N ASN A 11 17.03 25.59 -18.25
CA ASN A 11 18.14 26.32 -18.87
C ASN A 11 18.15 26.23 -20.41
N GLY A 12 17.24 25.46 -21.01
CA GLY A 12 17.09 25.30 -22.46
C GLY A 12 18.22 24.51 -23.14
N GLU A 13 19.06 23.81 -22.39
CA GLU A 13 20.20 23.06 -22.93
C GLU A 13 19.83 21.63 -23.35
N GLU A 14 18.82 21.03 -22.70
CA GLU A 14 18.35 19.68 -22.96
C GLU A 14 16.82 19.68 -23.10
N GLU A 15 16.25 18.53 -23.48
CA GLU A 15 14.81 18.29 -23.48
C GLU A 15 14.47 17.18 -22.48
N GLU A 16 13.39 17.36 -21.74
CA GLU A 16 12.86 16.37 -20.80
C GLU A 16 11.40 16.00 -21.14
N PRO A 17 11.00 14.74 -20.93
CA PRO A 17 9.63 14.32 -21.21
C PRO A 17 8.66 14.96 -20.22
N GLU A 18 7.49 15.38 -20.70
CA GLU A 18 6.45 15.92 -19.81
C GLU A 18 5.87 14.82 -18.89
N ILE A 19 5.74 13.61 -19.43
CA ILE A 19 5.32 12.41 -18.70
C ILE A 19 6.16 11.20 -19.13
N PHE A 20 6.31 10.23 -18.24
CA PHE A 20 6.87 8.93 -18.61
C PHE A 20 5.80 8.00 -19.19
N PRO A 21 6.13 7.15 -20.19
CA PRO A 21 5.24 6.07 -20.62
C PRO A 21 4.86 5.16 -19.45
N GLY A 22 3.62 5.26 -18.97
CA GLY A 22 3.12 4.56 -17.79
C GLY A 22 2.64 3.14 -18.08
N LEU A 23 3.54 2.24 -18.46
CA LEU A 23 3.21 0.82 -18.71
C LEU A 23 2.84 0.04 -17.43
N PHE A 24 3.10 0.64 -16.26
CA PHE A 24 2.83 0.09 -14.94
C PHE A 24 2.04 1.13 -14.14
N PRO A 25 0.97 0.72 -13.40
CA PRO A 25 0.12 1.63 -12.64
C PRO A 25 0.81 2.14 -11.36
N ASN A 26 1.88 2.91 -11.54
CA ASN A 26 2.84 3.29 -10.50
C ASN A 26 2.20 4.05 -9.34
N LEU A 27 1.26 4.95 -9.64
CA LEU A 27 0.61 5.79 -8.64
C LEU A 27 -0.10 4.96 -7.56
N LEU A 28 -0.84 3.93 -7.95
CA LEU A 28 -1.55 3.07 -7.00
C LEU A 28 -0.65 1.99 -6.41
N ALA A 29 0.28 1.46 -7.21
CA ALA A 29 1.22 0.43 -6.76
C ALA A 29 2.13 0.94 -5.63
N ASN A 30 2.73 2.12 -5.80
CA ASN A 30 3.66 2.68 -4.81
C ASN A 30 3.02 3.72 -3.89
N GLY A 31 1.86 4.25 -4.25
CA GLY A 31 1.24 5.36 -3.54
C GLY A 31 1.94 6.70 -3.83
N ALA A 32 1.47 7.74 -3.17
CA ALA A 32 2.03 9.08 -3.23
C ALA A 32 1.73 9.83 -1.95
N THR A 33 2.69 10.60 -1.43
CA THR A 33 2.46 11.50 -0.30
C THR A 33 3.09 12.85 -0.62
N GLY A 34 2.35 13.93 -0.41
CA GLY A 34 2.81 15.27 -0.74
C GLY A 34 1.96 16.35 -0.09
N ILE A 35 2.61 17.47 0.23
CA ILE A 35 1.96 18.65 0.80
C ILE A 35 2.28 19.82 -0.12
N ALA A 36 1.24 20.51 -0.56
CA ALA A 36 1.34 21.70 -1.41
C ALA A 36 0.65 22.89 -0.73
N VAL A 37 0.60 24.03 -1.42
CA VAL A 37 -0.09 25.23 -0.89
C VAL A 37 -1.60 25.02 -0.96
N GLY A 38 -2.24 24.87 0.20
CA GLY A 38 -3.70 24.71 0.32
C GLY A 38 -4.22 23.29 0.06
N MET A 39 -3.35 22.32 -0.18
CA MET A 39 -3.73 20.92 -0.45
C MET A 39 -2.68 19.93 0.05
N ALA A 40 -3.12 18.70 0.31
CA ALA A 40 -2.26 17.58 0.64
C ALA A 40 -2.81 16.30 0.01
N THR A 41 -1.91 15.36 -0.30
CA THR A 41 -2.24 14.04 -0.81
C THR A 41 -1.54 12.97 0.01
N SER A 42 -2.24 11.86 0.24
CA SER A 42 -1.70 10.65 0.84
C SER A 42 -2.47 9.46 0.28
N ILE A 43 -1.86 8.79 -0.69
CA ILE A 43 -2.36 7.60 -1.37
C ILE A 43 -1.48 6.44 -0.89
N PRO A 44 -2.05 5.39 -0.28
CA PRO A 44 -1.27 4.23 0.14
C PRO A 44 -0.90 3.35 -1.06
N SER A 45 0.08 2.47 -0.88
CA SER A 45 0.43 1.44 -1.86
C SER A 45 -0.63 0.34 -1.93
N HIS A 46 -0.71 -0.32 -3.08
CA HIS A 46 -1.68 -1.39 -3.36
C HIS A 46 -0.98 -2.56 -4.04
N ASN A 47 -1.59 -3.73 -3.93
CA ASN A 47 -1.12 -4.90 -4.63
C ASN A 47 -1.30 -4.71 -6.13
N VAL A 48 -0.20 -4.83 -6.89
CA VAL A 48 -0.19 -4.60 -8.33
C VAL A 48 -1.13 -5.55 -9.07
N ALA A 49 -1.24 -6.81 -8.63
CA ALA A 49 -2.12 -7.77 -9.28
C ALA A 49 -3.59 -7.32 -9.19
N GLU A 50 -4.03 -6.86 -8.01
CA GLU A 50 -5.39 -6.33 -7.82
C GLU A 50 -5.64 -5.09 -8.69
N VAL A 51 -4.65 -4.20 -8.79
CA VAL A 51 -4.75 -3.00 -9.64
C VAL A 51 -4.86 -3.36 -11.12
N ILE A 52 -4.09 -4.35 -11.59
CA ILE A 52 -4.14 -4.83 -12.97
C ILE A 52 -5.48 -5.50 -13.25
N ASP A 53 -5.97 -6.37 -12.36
CA ASP A 53 -7.26 -7.04 -12.51
C ASP A 53 -8.41 -6.03 -12.62
N ALA A 54 -8.40 -4.99 -11.78
CA ALA A 54 -9.37 -3.91 -11.85
C ALA A 54 -9.25 -3.06 -13.13
N SER A 55 -8.02 -2.84 -13.61
CA SER A 55 -7.78 -2.15 -14.89
C SER A 55 -8.31 -2.95 -16.07
N LEU A 56 -8.12 -4.28 -16.07
CA LEU A 56 -8.65 -5.19 -17.09
C LEU A 56 -10.18 -5.20 -17.07
N LEU A 57 -10.80 -5.23 -15.88
CA LEU A 57 -12.27 -5.10 -15.76
C LEU A 57 -12.78 -3.81 -16.40
N LEU A 58 -12.10 -2.69 -16.17
CA LEU A 58 -12.50 -1.39 -16.75
C LEU A 58 -12.25 -1.30 -18.26
N ILE A 59 -11.27 -2.04 -18.79
CA ILE A 59 -11.05 -2.16 -20.23
C ILE A 59 -12.22 -2.91 -20.89
N ASP A 60 -12.63 -4.03 -20.30
CA ASP A 60 -13.71 -4.87 -20.84
C ASP A 60 -15.11 -4.27 -20.58
N ASN A 61 -15.28 -3.61 -19.42
CA ASN A 61 -16.49 -2.92 -19.01
C ASN A 61 -16.17 -1.51 -18.46
N PRO A 62 -16.13 -0.49 -19.33
CA PRO A 62 -15.90 0.90 -18.92
C PRO A 62 -16.97 1.50 -17.98
N HIS A 63 -18.09 0.81 -17.80
CA HIS A 63 -19.19 1.22 -16.92
C HIS A 63 -19.27 0.39 -15.64
N ALA A 64 -18.23 -0.38 -15.32
CA ALA A 64 -18.18 -1.15 -14.08
C ALA A 64 -18.44 -0.24 -12.87
N GLU A 65 -19.33 -0.69 -11.99
CA GLU A 65 -19.69 0.06 -10.80
C GLU A 65 -18.63 -0.09 -9.71
N HIS A 66 -18.59 0.87 -8.78
CA HIS A 66 -17.69 0.85 -7.62
C HIS A 66 -17.75 -0.48 -6.86
N ALA A 67 -18.94 -1.05 -6.68
CA ALA A 67 -19.11 -2.32 -5.98
C ALA A 67 -18.43 -3.50 -6.70
N GLU A 68 -18.30 -3.48 -8.03
CA GLU A 68 -17.60 -4.50 -8.80
C GLU A 68 -16.09 -4.35 -8.64
N LEU A 69 -15.56 -3.12 -8.65
CA LEU A 69 -14.15 -2.84 -8.39
C LEU A 69 -13.74 -3.26 -6.97
N MET A 70 -14.61 -3.06 -5.99
CA MET A 70 -14.37 -3.48 -4.60
C MET A 70 -14.35 -5.00 -4.39
N GLN A 71 -14.78 -5.80 -5.37
CA GLN A 71 -14.58 -7.25 -5.32
C GLN A 71 -13.14 -7.65 -5.65
N LEU A 72 -12.42 -6.80 -6.38
CA LEU A 72 -11.04 -7.00 -6.79
C LEU A 72 -10.06 -6.32 -5.83
N PHE A 73 -10.39 -5.10 -5.36
CA PHE A 73 -9.60 -4.36 -4.38
C PHE A 73 -9.92 -4.76 -2.95
N ARG A 74 -8.97 -5.39 -2.27
CA ARG A 74 -9.13 -5.80 -0.86
C ARG A 74 -8.71 -4.70 0.12
N GLY A 75 -7.97 -3.72 -0.36
CA GLY A 75 -7.48 -2.60 0.42
C GLY A 75 -6.02 -2.28 0.11
N PRO A 76 -5.40 -1.41 0.91
CA PRO A 76 -3.99 -1.10 0.78
C PRO A 76 -3.09 -2.30 1.08
N ASP A 77 -1.97 -2.40 0.36
CA ASP A 77 -0.92 -3.39 0.57
C ASP A 77 0.39 -2.67 0.87
N PHE A 78 0.90 -2.82 2.08
CA PHE A 78 2.07 -2.09 2.56
C PHE A 78 3.33 -2.95 2.49
N ALA A 79 4.44 -2.37 2.03
CA ALA A 79 5.72 -3.08 1.90
C ALA A 79 6.28 -3.64 3.22
N THR A 80 5.82 -3.13 4.37
CA THR A 80 6.20 -3.61 5.71
C THR A 80 5.31 -4.75 6.22
N GLY A 81 4.32 -5.17 5.43
CA GLY A 81 3.25 -6.05 5.89
C GLY A 81 2.36 -5.34 6.91
N GLY A 82 1.96 -6.08 7.94
CA GLY A 82 0.99 -5.64 8.93
C GLY A 82 -0.44 -5.95 8.49
N LEU A 83 -1.39 -5.51 9.30
CA LEU A 83 -2.81 -5.75 9.06
C LEU A 83 -3.56 -4.42 9.01
N VAL A 84 -4.25 -4.18 7.90
CA VAL A 84 -5.34 -3.20 7.84
C VAL A 84 -6.53 -3.82 8.57
N VAL A 85 -6.95 -3.19 9.67
CA VAL A 85 -8.01 -3.73 10.55
C VAL A 85 -9.40 -3.15 10.28
N ASP A 86 -9.50 -2.27 9.28
CA ASP A 86 -10.77 -1.69 8.88
C ASP A 86 -11.61 -2.68 8.09
N SER A 87 -12.93 -2.54 8.21
CA SER A 87 -13.86 -3.41 7.51
C SER A 87 -13.92 -3.06 6.02
N PRO A 88 -14.34 -4.01 5.15
CA PRO A 88 -14.49 -3.75 3.72
C PRO A 88 -15.38 -2.52 3.41
N GLU A 89 -16.38 -2.24 4.25
CA GLU A 89 -17.26 -1.08 4.09
C GLU A 89 -16.53 0.24 4.32
N VAL A 90 -15.65 0.30 5.33
CA VAL A 90 -14.83 1.50 5.61
C VAL A 90 -13.83 1.73 4.47
N ILE A 91 -13.20 0.66 3.98
CA ILE A 91 -12.27 0.73 2.86
C ILE A 91 -12.99 1.19 1.59
N SER A 92 -14.13 0.60 1.30
CA SER A 92 -14.99 0.98 0.17
C SER A 92 -15.43 2.44 0.24
N ALA A 93 -15.84 2.94 1.41
CA ALA A 93 -16.23 4.33 1.59
C ALA A 93 -15.06 5.32 1.39
N ALA A 94 -13.86 4.95 1.84
CA ALA A 94 -12.65 5.75 1.63
C ALA A 94 -12.32 5.86 0.13
N TYR A 95 -12.43 4.76 -0.62
CA TYR A 95 -12.20 4.78 -2.07
C TYR A 95 -13.30 5.51 -2.84
N ALA A 96 -14.57 5.36 -2.47
CA ALA A 96 -15.69 6.06 -3.12
C ALA A 96 -15.60 7.59 -2.95
N SER A 97 -15.14 8.05 -1.79
CA SER A 97 -15.05 9.49 -1.49
C SER A 97 -13.67 10.10 -1.78
N GLY A 98 -12.65 9.27 -2.00
CA GLY A 98 -11.24 9.67 -2.08
C GLY A 98 -10.67 10.20 -0.75
N LYS A 99 -11.42 10.09 0.36
CA LYS A 99 -11.01 10.57 1.69
C LYS A 99 -11.34 9.52 2.75
N GLY A 100 -10.34 9.14 3.51
CA GLY A 100 -10.52 8.21 4.63
C GLY A 100 -9.22 8.01 5.39
N SER A 101 -9.30 7.23 6.45
CA SER A 101 -8.13 6.78 7.19
C SER A 101 -8.16 5.27 7.33
N PHE A 102 -6.98 4.67 7.24
CA PHE A 102 -6.79 3.24 7.42
C PHE A 102 -6.02 2.98 8.71
N ARG A 103 -6.56 2.12 9.56
CA ARG A 103 -5.95 1.67 10.80
C ARG A 103 -5.08 0.46 10.52
N MET A 104 -3.82 0.62 10.92
CA MET A 104 -2.78 -0.37 10.75
C MET A 104 -2.43 -1.00 12.09
N ARG A 105 -2.26 -2.32 12.11
CA ARG A 105 -1.82 -3.08 13.29
C ARG A 105 -0.58 -3.90 12.96
N GLY A 106 0.41 -3.86 13.86
CA GLY A 106 1.53 -4.78 13.81
C GLY A 106 1.08 -6.22 14.02
N ARG A 107 1.74 -7.17 13.36
CA ARG A 107 1.41 -8.59 13.47
C ARG A 107 2.42 -9.25 14.39
N PHE A 108 1.92 -9.87 15.46
CA PHE A 108 2.66 -10.94 16.11
C PHE A 108 2.39 -12.22 15.31
N SER A 109 3.41 -13.07 15.20
CA SER A 109 3.57 -14.11 14.16
C SER A 109 2.35 -14.69 13.46
N THR A 110 2.56 -14.97 12.17
CA THR A 110 1.69 -15.80 11.33
C THR A 110 2.50 -16.84 10.50
N GLY A 111 3.78 -17.04 10.83
CA GLY A 111 4.70 -17.97 10.17
C GLY A 111 5.44 -17.44 8.92
N ARG A 112 6.76 -17.65 8.89
CA ARG A 112 7.55 -17.96 7.69
C ARG A 112 7.93 -19.42 7.83
N GLU A 113 7.85 -20.20 6.76
CA GLU A 113 8.39 -21.56 6.75
C GLU A 113 9.88 -21.52 7.10
N GLY A 114 10.22 -22.04 8.29
CA GLY A 114 11.56 -22.07 8.87
C GLY A 114 11.50 -22.50 10.34
N GLU A 115 12.53 -23.20 10.82
CA GLU A 115 12.55 -23.94 12.10
C GLU A 115 12.58 -23.08 13.38
N ASP A 116 12.55 -21.74 13.27
CA ASP A 116 13.03 -20.87 14.36
C ASP A 116 11.94 -20.25 15.26
N TRP A 117 10.64 -20.25 14.92
CA TRP A 117 9.60 -19.54 15.69
C TRP A 117 8.20 -20.16 15.60
N GLU A 118 7.39 -20.02 16.66
CA GLU A 118 6.01 -20.52 16.69
C GLU A 118 5.09 -19.75 15.72
N GLN A 119 4.22 -20.46 15.01
CA GLN A 119 3.28 -19.89 14.03
C GLN A 119 2.27 -18.91 14.65
N THR A 120 1.99 -19.05 15.95
CA THR A 120 1.10 -18.15 16.71
C THR A 120 1.84 -16.91 17.24
N GLY A 121 3.17 -16.98 17.34
CA GLY A 121 4.03 -15.91 17.84
C GLY A 121 4.03 -15.77 19.35
N ILE A 122 3.32 -16.67 20.03
CA ILE A 122 3.31 -16.78 21.48
C ILE A 122 4.18 -17.98 21.83
N GLU A 123 5.39 -17.73 22.29
CA GLU A 123 6.37 -18.77 22.60
C GLU A 123 6.38 -19.05 24.09
N LYS A 124 6.28 -20.33 24.46
CA LYS A 124 6.37 -20.75 25.85
C LYS A 124 7.82 -21.04 26.23
N LEU A 125 8.36 -20.24 27.14
CA LEU A 125 9.73 -20.37 27.63
C LEU A 125 9.79 -21.31 28.84
N GLY A 126 11.00 -21.77 29.16
CA GLY A 126 11.28 -22.53 30.38
C GLY A 126 10.84 -21.79 31.65
N GLY A 127 10.53 -22.54 32.71
CA GLY A 127 10.13 -21.93 33.99
C GLY A 127 8.74 -21.26 33.99
N GLY A 128 7.89 -21.55 33.01
CA GLY A 128 6.52 -21.00 32.94
C GLY A 128 6.44 -19.57 32.38
N GLN A 129 7.53 -19.07 31.81
CA GLN A 129 7.58 -17.76 31.14
C GLN A 129 6.98 -17.85 29.73
N TRP A 130 6.58 -16.71 29.19
CA TRP A 130 6.02 -16.56 27.85
C TRP A 130 6.65 -15.37 27.15
N GLN A 131 6.83 -15.48 25.83
CA GLN A 131 7.36 -14.44 24.96
C GLN A 131 6.41 -14.21 23.79
N LEU A 132 6.32 -12.95 23.35
CA LEU A 132 5.60 -12.58 22.13
C LEU A 132 6.59 -12.13 21.06
N VAL A 133 6.49 -12.71 19.86
CA VAL A 133 7.33 -12.36 18.71
C VAL A 133 6.52 -11.51 17.71
N VAL A 134 6.87 -10.23 17.64
CA VAL A 134 6.30 -9.28 16.67
C VAL A 134 7.10 -9.38 15.36
N SER A 135 6.46 -9.87 14.29
CA SER A 135 7.11 -10.11 13.00
C SER A 135 6.96 -8.94 12.02
N GLU A 136 5.88 -8.16 12.15
CA GLU A 136 5.57 -7.04 11.25
C GLU A 136 5.14 -5.81 12.04
N ILE A 137 5.56 -4.64 11.56
CA ILE A 137 5.23 -3.35 12.15
C ILE A 137 4.48 -2.47 11.14
N PRO A 138 3.66 -1.52 11.61
CA PRO A 138 2.97 -0.58 10.72
C PRO A 138 3.92 0.20 9.81
N TYR A 139 3.40 0.59 8.65
CA TYR A 139 4.10 1.39 7.64
C TYR A 139 4.58 2.74 8.19
N MET A 140 5.75 3.18 7.74
CA MET A 140 6.44 4.42 8.17
C MET A 140 6.72 4.52 9.68
N LEU A 141 6.78 3.40 10.41
CA LEU A 141 7.11 3.39 11.83
C LEU A 141 8.59 3.01 12.08
N PRO A 142 9.42 3.92 12.66
CA PRO A 142 10.82 3.59 12.95
C PRO A 142 10.95 2.56 14.08
N LYS A 143 11.47 1.37 13.77
CA LYS A 143 11.59 0.25 14.73
C LYS A 143 12.33 0.62 16.03
N ALA A 144 13.43 1.37 15.94
CA ALA A 144 14.22 1.74 17.12
C ALA A 144 13.41 2.59 18.12
N LYS A 145 12.62 3.55 17.61
CA LYS A 145 11.76 4.40 18.43
C LYS A 145 10.60 3.64 19.04
N LEU A 146 10.09 2.61 18.37
CA LEU A 146 9.03 1.75 18.92
C LEU A 146 9.51 0.94 20.13
N ILE A 147 10.75 0.44 20.09
CA ILE A 147 11.31 -0.40 21.17
C ILE A 147 11.72 0.43 22.39
N GLU A 148 12.11 1.69 22.17
CA GLU A 148 12.50 2.60 23.24
C GLU A 148 11.32 3.08 24.12
N GLN A 149 10.11 3.12 23.57
CA GLN A 149 8.89 3.55 24.26
C GLN A 149 8.34 2.49 25.21
#